data_AF-A0A3R1B0B9-F1
#
_entry.id   AF-A0A3R1B0B9-F1
#
_cell.length_a   1.000
_cell.length_b   1.000
_cell.length_c   1.000
_cell.angle_alpha   90.00
_cell.angle_beta   90.00
_cell.angle_gamma   90.00
#
_symmetry.space_group_name_H-M   'P 1'
#
loop_
_entity.id
_entity.type
_entity.pdbx_description
1 polymer ?
#
loop_
_entity_poly.entity_id
_entity_poly.type
_entity_poly.pdbx_seq_one_letter_code
_entity_poly.pdbx_strand_id
1 'polypeptide(L)'
;MVVPSCLLPVSPGMAQAGNERVFSVVADMNSLRRYPQLPGILLSECARLQLAGLFNCLERVFSCLKTPGLRESLTLLCWYELINGRLDGNCQGLVALNEQEGAAWLACHLARSPLLHRMADEYVFFACAGFWSDNPPA
;
A
#
# COMPACT_ATOMS: atom_id res chain seq x y z
N MET A 1 -7.45 -25.00 -14.58
CA MET A 1 -6.70 -23.77 -14.24
C MET A 1 -5.57 -24.20 -13.31
N VAL A 2 -4.33 -24.18 -13.78
CA VAL A 2 -3.17 -24.65 -13.00
C VAL A 2 -2.69 -23.49 -12.14
N VAL A 3 -2.74 -23.63 -10.82
CA VAL A 3 -2.17 -22.64 -9.90
C VAL A 3 -0.66 -22.86 -9.84
N PRO A 4 0.17 -21.85 -10.14
CA PRO A 4 1.62 -21.97 -10.04
C PRO A 4 2.07 -22.42 -8.65
N SER A 5 3.02 -23.35 -8.59
CA SER A 5 3.52 -23.97 -7.36
C SER A 5 4.10 -22.97 -6.35
N CYS A 6 4.50 -21.78 -6.81
CA CYS A 6 4.98 -20.68 -5.98
C CYS A 6 3.87 -19.96 -5.20
N LEU A 7 2.59 -20.25 -5.48
CA LEU A 7 1.42 -19.71 -4.77
C LEU A 7 0.79 -20.73 -3.82
N LEU A 8 1.43 -21.88 -3.60
CA LEU A 8 0.96 -22.83 -2.59
C LEU A 8 1.27 -22.28 -1.19
N PRO A 9 0.27 -22.23 -0.29
CA PRO A 9 0.51 -21.83 1.09
C PRO A 9 1.51 -22.78 1.74
N VAL A 10 2.61 -22.23 2.25
CA VAL A 10 3.58 -22.96 3.07
C VAL A 10 2.88 -23.35 4.37
N SER A 11 2.76 -24.66 4.63
CA SER A 11 2.26 -25.16 5.91
C SER A 11 3.12 -24.61 7.05
N PRO A 12 2.53 -24.06 8.13
CA PRO A 12 3.30 -23.59 9.26
C PRO A 12 3.89 -24.80 9.99
N GLY A 13 5.15 -25.09 9.68
CA GLY A 13 5.96 -26.05 10.44
C GLY A 13 6.25 -25.48 11.82
N MET A 14 5.98 -26.31 12.84
CA MET A 14 6.29 -26.17 14.26
C MET A 14 7.16 -24.97 14.66
N ALA A 15 6.54 -24.02 15.37
CA ALA A 15 7.24 -23.01 16.14
C ALA A 15 8.21 -23.68 17.14
N GLN A 16 9.51 -23.48 16.95
CA GLN A 16 10.51 -23.73 17.97
C GLN A 16 10.79 -22.43 18.71
N ALA A 17 10.72 -22.51 20.04
CA ALA A 17 10.82 -21.40 20.97
C ALA A 17 12.20 -20.71 20.91
N GLY A 18 12.20 -19.40 20.69
CA GLY A 18 13.35 -18.52 20.80
C GLY A 18 12.91 -17.10 20.43
N ASN A 19 13.23 -16.12 21.26
CA ASN A 19 12.74 -14.73 21.24
C ASN A 19 13.19 -13.90 20.02
N GLU A 20 12.96 -14.38 18.80
CA GLU A 20 12.96 -13.55 17.61
C GLU A 20 11.53 -13.52 17.09
N ARG A 21 10.95 -12.32 16.90
CA ARG A 21 9.72 -12.17 16.11
C ARG A 21 10.07 -12.57 14.68
N VAL A 22 10.05 -13.88 14.42
CA VAL A 22 10.00 -14.42 13.08
C VAL A 22 8.62 -14.02 12.55
N PHE A 23 8.57 -12.87 11.89
CA PHE A 23 7.45 -12.56 11.00
C PHE A 23 7.47 -13.66 9.94
N SER A 24 6.57 -14.63 10.10
CA SER A 24 6.33 -15.65 9.09
C SER A 24 6.09 -14.92 7.76
N VAL A 25 7.04 -15.04 6.84
CA VAL A 25 6.94 -14.55 5.44
C VAL A 25 5.94 -15.40 4.65
N VAL A 26 5.02 -16.10 5.31
CA VAL A 26 3.72 -16.37 4.71
C VAL A 26 3.07 -15.01 4.58
N ALA A 27 3.32 -14.34 3.44
CA ALA A 27 2.60 -13.15 3.05
C ALA A 27 1.12 -13.41 3.38
N ASP A 28 0.58 -12.64 4.32
CA ASP A 28 -0.78 -12.86 4.78
C ASP A 28 -1.69 -12.72 3.56
N MET A 29 -2.10 -13.87 3.02
CA MET A 29 -2.85 -13.93 1.77
C MET A 29 -4.18 -13.17 1.91
N ASN A 30 -4.67 -12.99 3.15
CA ASN A 30 -5.83 -12.15 3.44
C ASN A 30 -5.51 -10.66 3.26
N SER A 31 -4.31 -10.22 3.65
CA SER A 31 -3.82 -8.85 3.40
C SER A 31 -3.62 -8.57 1.91
N LEU A 32 -3.10 -9.53 1.13
CA LEU A 32 -3.00 -9.42 -0.34
C LEU A 32 -4.38 -9.43 -1.03
N ARG A 33 -5.37 -10.15 -0.49
CA ARG A 33 -6.76 -10.08 -0.95
C ARG A 33 -7.42 -8.75 -0.64
N ARG A 34 -7.12 -8.17 0.53
CA ARG A 34 -7.65 -6.86 0.96
C ARG A 34 -7.03 -5.71 0.17
N TYR A 35 -5.75 -5.82 -0.17
CA TYR A 35 -4.99 -4.81 -0.89
C TYR A 35 -4.30 -5.42 -2.12
N PRO A 36 -5.03 -5.60 -3.24
CA PRO A 36 -4.43 -6.10 -4.46
C PRO A 36 -3.41 -5.09 -5.01
N GLN A 37 -2.40 -5.58 -5.74
CA GLN A 37 -1.38 -4.77 -6.43
C GLN A 37 -0.35 -4.10 -5.49
N LEU A 38 0.19 -2.94 -5.91
CA LEU A 38 1.23 -2.17 -5.23
C LEU A 38 0.99 -1.89 -3.73
N PRO A 39 -0.24 -1.59 -3.26
CA PRO A 39 -0.47 -1.33 -1.84
C PRO A 39 -0.16 -2.54 -0.95
N GLY A 40 -0.52 -3.75 -1.39
CA GLY A 40 -0.20 -4.98 -0.67
C GLY A 40 1.30 -5.31 -0.70
N ILE A 41 1.98 -5.02 -1.81
CA ILE A 41 3.43 -5.17 -1.92
C ILE A 41 4.14 -4.21 -0.96
N LEU A 42 3.70 -2.95 -0.88
CA LEU A 42 4.25 -1.96 0.06
C LEU A 42 4.15 -2.45 1.51
N LEU A 43 2.98 -2.95 1.92
CA LEU A 43 2.78 -3.49 3.26
C LEU A 43 3.69 -4.70 3.55
N SER A 44 3.81 -5.61 2.58
CA SER A 44 4.69 -6.79 2.70
C SER A 44 6.15 -6.38 2.86
N GLU A 45 6.58 -5.35 2.13
CA GLU A 45 7.94 -4.83 2.18
C GLU A 45 8.22 -4.06 3.48
N CYS A 46 7.23 -3.33 4.01
CA CYS A 46 7.32 -2.76 5.36
C CYS A 46 7.53 -3.86 6.42
N ALA A 47 6.83 -4.99 6.31
CA ALA A 47 7.03 -6.13 7.20
C ALA A 47 8.41 -6.76 7.04
N ARG A 48 8.87 -6.97 5.79
CA ARG A 48 10.21 -7.51 5.47
C ARG A 48 11.34 -6.64 6.01
N LEU A 49 11.18 -5.31 5.97
CA LEU A 49 12.13 -4.32 6.47
C LEU A 49 11.97 -4.03 7.98
N GLN A 50 11.06 -4.73 8.68
CA GLN A 50 10.76 -4.54 10.10
C GLN A 50 10.27 -3.11 10.46
N LEU A 51 9.65 -2.42 9.51
CA LEU A 51 9.07 -1.08 9.70
C LEU A 51 7.65 -1.17 10.27
N ALA A 52 7.52 -1.74 11.48
CA ALA A 52 6.22 -2.03 12.08
C ALA A 52 5.35 -0.78 12.32
N GLY A 53 5.95 0.37 12.64
CA GLY A 53 5.22 1.63 12.81
C GLY A 53 4.57 2.10 11.50
N LEU A 54 5.33 2.04 10.41
CA LEU A 54 4.86 2.38 9.07
C LEU A 54 3.78 1.41 8.58
N PHE A 55 3.98 0.10 8.78
CA PHE A 55 3.00 -0.92 8.42
C PHE A 55 1.63 -0.62 9.04
N ASN A 56 1.59 -0.41 10.37
CA ASN A 56 0.33 -0.16 11.08
C ASN A 56 -0.32 1.16 10.67
N CYS A 57 0.48 2.19 10.35
CA CYS A 57 -0.06 3.43 9.80
C CYS A 57 -0.71 3.19 8.44
N LEU A 58 0.03 2.61 7.49
CA LEU A 58 -0.45 2.42 6.13
C LEU A 58 -1.69 1.55 6.11
N GLU A 59 -1.75 0.50 6.94
CA GLU A 59 -2.94 -0.34 7.06
C GLU A 59 -4.17 0.47 7.49
N ARG A 60 -4.03 1.34 8.49
CA ARG A 60 -5.11 2.23 8.94
C ARG A 60 -5.53 3.19 7.84
N VAL A 61 -4.56 3.89 7.23
CA VAL A 61 -4.86 4.87 6.18
C VAL A 61 -5.52 4.21 4.98
N PHE A 62 -5.01 3.07 4.49
CA PHE A 62 -5.60 2.35 3.37
C PHE A 62 -7.01 1.84 3.67
N SER A 63 -7.33 1.52 4.93
CA SER A 63 -8.68 1.16 5.34
C SER A 63 -9.66 2.34 5.32
N CYS A 64 -9.17 3.56 5.51
CA CYS A 64 -9.95 4.79 5.46
C CYS A 64 -10.16 5.32 4.04
N LEU A 65 -9.22 5.09 3.12
CA LEU A 65 -9.31 5.53 1.72
C LEU A 65 -10.24 4.62 0.91
N LYS A 66 -11.38 5.16 0.48
CA LYS A 66 -12.41 4.44 -0.28
C LYS A 66 -12.46 4.88 -1.75
N THR A 67 -12.04 6.10 -2.03
CA THR A 67 -12.00 6.67 -3.38
C THR A 67 -10.98 5.92 -4.23
N PRO A 68 -11.38 5.44 -5.43
CA PRO A 68 -10.45 4.78 -6.34
C PRO A 68 -9.34 5.74 -6.74
N GLY A 69 -8.10 5.26 -6.76
CA GLY A 69 -6.93 6.03 -7.19
C GLY A 69 -6.22 6.79 -6.07
N LEU A 70 -6.91 7.19 -5.00
CA LEU A 70 -6.26 7.83 -3.84
C LEU A 70 -5.30 6.87 -3.14
N ARG A 71 -5.72 5.62 -2.97
CA ARG A 71 -4.89 4.58 -2.34
C ARG A 71 -3.65 4.27 -3.16
N GLU A 72 -3.83 4.15 -4.48
CA GLU A 72 -2.78 3.89 -5.46
C GLU A 72 -1.77 5.05 -5.49
N SER A 73 -2.25 6.28 -5.58
CA SER A 73 -1.43 7.49 -5.57
C SER A 73 -0.62 7.61 -4.27
N LEU A 74 -1.27 7.41 -3.12
CA LEU A 74 -0.60 7.44 -1.83
C LEU A 74 0.47 6.35 -1.74
N THR A 75 0.18 5.15 -2.25
CA THR A 75 1.12 4.04 -2.28
C THR A 75 2.39 4.41 -3.06
N LEU A 76 2.26 5.04 -4.23
CA LEU A 76 3.41 5.47 -5.03
C LEU A 76 4.22 6.57 -4.34
N LEU A 77 3.55 7.52 -3.67
CA LEU A 77 4.23 8.53 -2.88
C LEU A 77 5.01 7.89 -1.71
N CYS A 78 4.40 6.94 -1.00
CA CYS A 78 5.07 6.22 0.08
C CYS A 78 6.28 5.43 -0.42
N TRP A 79 6.18 4.77 -1.58
CA TRP A 79 7.32 4.11 -2.22
C TRP A 79 8.45 5.08 -2.54
N TYR A 80 8.11 6.23 -3.13
CA TYR A 80 9.08 7.26 -3.45
C TYR A 80 9.78 7.77 -2.19
N GLU A 81 9.04 8.14 -1.14
CA GLU A 81 9.64 8.64 0.10
C GLU A 81 10.44 7.54 0.84
N LEU A 82 10.05 6.27 0.74
CA LEU A 82 10.78 5.14 1.32
C LEU A 82 12.14 4.94 0.63
N ILE A 83 12.18 4.97 -0.70
CA ILE A 83 13.43 4.85 -1.48
C ILE A 83 14.37 6.03 -1.20
N ASN A 84 13.82 7.23 -0.99
CA ASN A 84 14.59 8.41 -0.65
C ASN A 84 14.97 8.49 0.84
N GLY A 85 14.55 7.54 1.67
CA GLY A 85 14.84 7.50 3.11
C GLY A 85 14.16 8.61 3.93
N ARG A 86 13.08 9.19 3.41
CA ARG A 86 12.37 10.34 3.99
C ARG A 86 11.13 9.95 4.76
N LEU A 87 10.64 8.72 4.56
CA LEU A 87 9.56 8.15 5.34
C LEU A 87 10.16 7.50 6.59
N ASP A 88 10.14 8.21 7.72
CA ASP A 88 10.45 7.61 9.01
C ASP A 88 9.28 6.71 9.45
N GLY A 89 9.56 5.69 10.25
CA GLY A 89 8.54 4.72 10.70
C GLY A 89 7.41 5.32 11.55
N ASN A 90 7.37 6.65 11.70
CA ASN A 90 6.51 7.40 12.58
C ASN A 90 5.61 8.31 11.75
N CYS A 91 4.59 7.71 11.13
CA CYS A 91 3.70 8.36 10.17
C CYS A 91 2.68 9.32 10.82
N GLN A 92 3.11 10.16 11.75
CA GLN A 92 2.25 11.02 12.55
C GLN A 92 1.40 11.98 11.70
N GLY A 93 1.93 12.40 10.54
CA GLY A 93 1.19 13.24 9.60
C GLY A 93 0.14 12.52 8.76
N LEU A 94 0.24 11.19 8.60
CA LEU A 94 -0.65 10.39 7.75
C LEU A 94 -1.82 9.77 8.53
N VAL A 95 -1.59 9.37 9.79
CA VAL A 95 -2.61 8.67 10.61
C VAL A 95 -3.79 9.57 11.00
N ALA A 96 -3.59 10.89 11.05
CA ALA A 96 -4.60 11.84 11.54
C ALA A 96 -5.57 12.34 10.46
N LEU A 97 -5.33 12.03 9.18
CA LEU A 97 -6.07 12.64 8.07
C LEU A 97 -7.35 11.87 7.77
N ASN A 98 -8.47 12.58 7.69
CA ASN A 98 -9.67 12.06 7.03
C ASN A 98 -9.41 11.88 5.53
N GLU A 99 -10.32 11.23 4.78
CA GLU A 99 -10.10 10.97 3.35
C GLU A 99 -9.88 12.25 2.52
N GLN A 100 -10.61 13.33 2.83
CA GLN A 100 -10.50 14.62 2.14
C GLN A 100 -9.19 15.34 2.47
N GLU A 101 -8.78 15.33 3.73
CA GLU A 101 -7.52 15.85 4.21
C GLU A 101 -6.34 15.05 3.64
N GLY A 102 -6.50 13.72 3.53
CA GLY A 102 -5.54 12.82 2.90
C GLY A 102 -5.36 13.11 1.41
N ALA A 103 -6.46 13.33 0.69
CA ALA A 103 -6.45 13.75 -0.72
C ALA A 103 -5.75 15.10 -0.91
N ALA A 104 -6.07 16.09 -0.07
CA ALA A 104 -5.44 17.41 -0.11
C ALA A 104 -3.94 17.35 0.23
N TRP A 105 -3.57 16.56 1.25
CA TRP A 105 -2.19 16.35 1.64
C TRP A 105 -1.37 15.69 0.52
N LEU A 106 -1.96 14.67 -0.12
CA LEU A 106 -1.38 13.96 -1.25
C LEU A 106 -1.19 14.89 -2.45
N ALA A 107 -2.20 15.68 -2.81
CA ALA A 107 -2.12 16.66 -3.89
C ALA A 107 -1.01 17.69 -3.63
N CYS A 108 -0.92 18.22 -2.40
CA CYS A 108 0.15 19.13 -1.99
C CYS A 108 1.55 18.49 -2.09
N HIS A 109 1.69 17.21 -1.74
CA HIS A 109 2.97 16.50 -1.84
C HIS A 109 3.34 16.19 -3.29
N LEU A 110 2.40 15.72 -4.11
CA LEU A 110 2.64 15.45 -5.52
C LEU A 110 2.94 16.73 -6.30
N ALA A 111 2.35 17.88 -5.92
CA ALA A 111 2.68 19.18 -6.51
C ALA A 111 4.16 19.58 -6.34
N ARG A 112 4.87 19.04 -5.34
CA ARG A 112 6.31 19.26 -5.15
C ARG A 112 7.17 18.46 -6.13
N SER A 113 6.61 17.44 -6.78
CA SER A 113 7.31 16.59 -7.75
C SER A 113 6.43 16.33 -8.97
N PRO A 114 6.48 17.20 -10.01
CA PRO A 114 5.61 17.09 -11.17
C PRO A 114 5.79 15.78 -11.96
N LEU A 115 7.01 15.22 -11.94
CA LEU A 115 7.29 13.93 -12.58
C LEU A 115 6.63 12.77 -11.84
N LEU A 116 6.69 12.75 -10.50
CA LEU A 116 6.00 11.74 -9.69
C LEU A 116 4.48 11.86 -9.86
N HIS A 117 3.96 13.09 -9.88
CA HIS A 117 2.54 13.33 -10.10
C HIS A 117 2.06 12.73 -11.43
N ARG A 118 2.79 12.96 -12.53
CA ARG A 118 2.45 12.40 -13.83
C ARG A 118 2.49 10.87 -13.86
N MET A 119 3.54 10.26 -13.29
CA MET A 119 3.64 8.80 -13.23
C MET A 119 2.55 8.18 -12.37
N ALA A 120 2.18 8.86 -11.28
CA ALA A 120 1.08 8.44 -10.42
C ALA A 120 -0.26 8.48 -11.16
N ASP A 121 -0.51 9.55 -11.92
CA ASP A 121 -1.73 9.68 -12.71
C ASP A 121 -1.85 8.59 -13.78
N GLU A 122 -0.76 8.32 -14.53
CA GLU A 122 -0.73 7.23 -15.51
C GLU A 122 -0.95 5.86 -14.85
N TYR A 123 -0.29 5.58 -13.72
CA TYR A 123 -0.49 4.32 -12.99
C TYR A 123 -1.92 4.18 -12.46
N VAL A 124 -2.46 5.23 -11.85
CA VAL A 124 -3.83 5.24 -11.30
C VAL A 124 -4.84 5.01 -12.39
N PHE A 125 -4.66 5.65 -13.55
CA PHE A 125 -5.50 5.41 -14.71
C PHE A 125 -5.53 3.92 -15.06
N PHE A 126 -4.37 3.26 -15.22
CA PHE A 126 -4.34 1.83 -15.58
C PHE A 126 -4.81 0.90 -14.44
N ALA A 127 -4.45 1.18 -13.20
CA ALA A 127 -4.79 0.36 -12.05
C ALA A 127 -6.27 0.45 -11.69
N CYS A 128 -6.89 1.62 -11.93
CA CYS A 128 -8.27 1.89 -11.56
C CYS A 128 -9.23 1.94 -12.76
N ALA A 129 -8.77 1.81 -14.01
CA ALA A 129 -9.61 1.90 -15.22
C ALA A 129 -10.92 1.09 -15.13
N GLY A 130 -10.88 -0.11 -14.54
CA GLY A 130 -12.06 -0.96 -14.39
C GLY A 130 -13.10 -0.48 -13.36
N PHE A 131 -12.78 0.50 -12.51
CA PHE A 131 -13.70 1.12 -11.56
C PHE A 131 -14.35 2.39 -12.11
N TRP A 132 -13.84 2.91 -13.22
CA TRP A 132 -14.39 4.09 -13.89
C TRP A 132 -15.54 3.57 -14.74
N SER A 133 -16.76 3.58 -14.20
CA SER A 133 -17.93 3.11 -14.94
C SER A 133 -18.13 3.97 -16.19
N ASP A 134 -18.20 3.32 -17.35
CA ASP A 134 -18.86 3.86 -18.53
C ASP A 134 -20.33 4.15 -18.18
N ASN A 135 -20.65 5.41 -17.84
CA ASN A 135 -22.00 5.94 -17.95
C ASN A 135 -21.90 7.45 -18.20
N PRO A 136 -21.88 7.91 -19.46
CA PRO A 136 -22.27 9.27 -19.75
C PRO A 136 -23.77 9.43 -19.40
N PRO A 137 -24.20 10.56 -18.79
CA PRO A 137 -25.61 10.83 -18.65
C PRO A 137 -26.24 10.94 -20.05
N ALA A 138 -27.30 10.16 -20.28
CA ALA A 138 -28.15 10.24 -21.47
C ALA A 138 -29.02 11.50 -21.45
#